data_AF-A0A166T6R7-F1
#
_entry.id   AF-A0A166T6R7-F1
#
_cell.length_a   1.000
_cell.length_b   1.000
_cell.length_c   1.000
_cell.angle_alpha   90.00
_cell.angle_beta   90.00
_cell.angle_gamma   90.00
#
_symmetry.space_group_name_H-M   'P 1'
#
loop_
_entity.id
_entity.type
_entity.pdbx_description
1 polymer ?
#
loop_
_entity_poly.entity_id
_entity_poly.type
_entity_poly.pdbx_seq_one_letter_code
_entity_poly.pdbx_strand_id
1 'polypeptide(L)'
;MPDIEREYVDLLFRASKKYASWDPEIPVVVGDWGRITSGRTGWAFWRRSRGTFLKEGNIFDDGKAAEHAINVPKEYGADSTEGVTWIVSENVTECDISAAAGGQTPALAQCTVSAGFKTSSGRGAILAMENDTVTSIDPPGSLRRLLDEKSMQGCVVVSQVHRCSKFARLLTAKDSHSVALGLSVEPPVSGVVDAKLDAKWVRSSSTGNFKSKVGKDGKRDYYPLFKLVSMTDQSTSSGMRGGELEEPPLPDAVPPWQLKEKSNQV
;
A
#
# COMPACT_ATOMS: atom_id res chain seq x y z
N MET A 1 -9.09 0.18 21.21
CA MET A 1 -8.51 -0.62 20.11
C MET A 1 -8.48 0.22 18.84
N PRO A 2 -7.46 0.07 17.98
CA PRO A 2 -7.52 0.65 16.64
C PRO A 2 -8.72 0.07 15.89
N ASP A 3 -9.29 0.83 14.95
CA ASP A 3 -10.20 0.24 13.97
C ASP A 3 -9.42 -0.69 13.02
N ILE A 4 -10.14 -1.52 12.27
CA ILE A 4 -9.54 -2.55 11.39
C ILE A 4 -8.74 -1.96 10.23
N GLU A 5 -9.10 -0.77 9.76
CA GLU A 5 -8.39 -0.08 8.68
C GLU A 5 -7.03 0.39 9.20
N ARG A 6 -7.02 1.09 10.34
CA ARG A 6 -5.78 1.52 10.99
C ARG A 6 -4.87 0.35 11.33
N GLU A 7 -5.41 -0.75 11.85
CA GLU A 7 -4.60 -1.94 12.20
C GLU A 7 -3.94 -2.55 10.96
N TYR A 8 -4.69 -2.67 9.85
CA TYR A 8 -4.16 -3.15 8.57
C TYR A 8 -3.04 -2.25 8.04
N VAL A 9 -3.26 -0.92 8.03
CA VAL A 9 -2.27 0.07 7.60
C VAL A 9 -1.02 -0.01 8.46
N ASP A 10 -1.17 -0.07 9.79
CA ASP A 10 -0.03 -0.09 10.71
C ASP A 10 0.85 -1.35 10.52
N LEU A 11 0.22 -2.52 10.40
CA LEU A 11 0.90 -3.79 10.22
C LEU A 11 1.72 -3.82 8.90
N LEU A 12 1.15 -3.35 7.79
CA LEU A 12 1.87 -3.30 6.51
C LEU A 12 2.87 -2.15 6.44
N PHE A 13 2.61 -1.02 7.10
CA PHE A 13 3.56 0.09 7.15
C PHE A 13 4.84 -0.31 7.91
N ARG A 14 4.73 -1.04 9.01
CA ARG A 14 5.90 -1.55 9.75
C ARG A 14 6.80 -2.40 8.85
N ALA A 15 6.19 -3.32 8.10
CA ALA A 15 6.89 -4.24 7.19
C ALA A 15 7.47 -3.56 5.94
N SER A 16 6.76 -2.60 5.34
CA SER A 16 7.10 -2.07 4.00
C SER A 16 7.59 -0.62 3.98
N LYS A 17 7.41 0.13 5.07
CA LYS A 17 7.55 1.60 5.14
C LYS A 17 6.69 2.35 4.13
N LYS A 18 5.62 1.71 3.64
CA LYS A 18 4.64 2.27 2.70
C LYS A 18 3.25 2.19 3.30
N TYR A 19 2.41 3.15 2.93
CA TYR A 19 1.02 3.24 3.33
C TYR A 19 0.18 2.29 2.48
N ALA A 20 -0.44 1.30 3.11
CA ALA A 20 -1.37 0.41 2.42
C ALA A 20 -2.75 1.08 2.31
N SER A 21 -3.33 1.08 1.12
CA SER A 21 -4.70 1.58 0.95
C SER A 21 -5.71 0.58 1.49
N TRP A 22 -6.60 1.03 2.37
CA TRP A 22 -7.73 0.22 2.80
C TRP A 22 -8.77 0.03 1.70
N ASP A 23 -8.86 0.99 0.78
CA ASP A 23 -9.65 0.86 -0.44
C ASP A 23 -8.80 1.15 -1.68
N PRO A 24 -8.15 0.11 -2.25
CA PRO A 24 -7.33 0.26 -3.45
C PRO A 24 -8.11 0.73 -4.70
N GLU A 25 -9.44 0.77 -4.67
CA GLU A 25 -10.26 1.29 -5.77
C GLU A 25 -10.27 2.83 -5.80
N ILE A 26 -9.89 3.49 -4.69
CA ILE A 26 -9.78 4.94 -4.62
C ILE A 26 -8.44 5.37 -5.24
N PRO A 27 -8.44 6.20 -6.29
CA PRO A 27 -7.21 6.64 -6.92
C PRO A 27 -6.32 7.45 -5.97
N VAL A 28 -5.05 7.05 -5.91
CA VAL A 28 -3.97 7.81 -5.28
C VAL A 28 -2.82 7.85 -6.28
N VAL A 29 -2.41 9.03 -6.71
CA VAL A 29 -1.38 9.19 -7.75
C VAL A 29 -0.15 9.90 -7.19
N VAL A 30 0.98 9.71 -7.87
CA VAL A 30 2.22 10.40 -7.51
C VAL A 30 2.02 11.91 -7.62
N GLY A 31 2.52 12.63 -6.62
CA GLY A 31 2.35 14.07 -6.48
C GLY A 31 1.10 14.48 -5.71
N ASP A 32 0.17 13.57 -5.40
CA ASP A 32 -0.95 13.89 -4.51
C ASP A 32 -0.41 14.35 -3.16
N TRP A 33 -0.93 15.46 -2.66
CA TRP A 33 -0.52 16.02 -1.38
C TRP A 33 -1.72 16.25 -0.48
N GLY A 34 -1.49 16.26 0.82
CA GLY A 34 -2.54 16.47 1.81
C GLY A 34 -2.14 16.02 3.20
N ARG A 35 -3.08 15.46 3.97
CA ARG A 35 -2.88 15.18 5.40
C ARG A 35 -3.31 13.77 5.79
N ILE A 36 -2.61 13.21 6.77
CA ILE A 36 -3.04 11.98 7.44
C ILE A 36 -3.95 12.34 8.61
N THR A 37 -5.14 11.77 8.66
CA THR A 37 -6.07 12.04 9.78
C THR A 37 -5.51 11.52 11.10
N SER A 38 -5.28 12.43 12.05
CA SER A 38 -4.80 12.08 13.41
C SER A 38 -5.93 11.61 14.34
N GLY A 39 -7.19 11.74 13.90
CA GLY A 39 -8.41 11.47 14.65
C GLY A 39 -8.37 11.97 16.09
N ARG A 40 -8.34 13.29 16.27
CA ARG A 40 -8.61 13.90 17.58
C ARG A 40 -10.06 13.66 17.97
N THR A 41 -10.24 13.25 19.23
CA THR A 41 -11.50 13.13 19.95
C THR A 41 -12.04 14.54 20.24
N GLY A 42 -12.66 15.17 19.25
CA GLY A 42 -13.57 16.29 19.47
C GLY A 42 -15.00 15.77 19.65
N TRP A 43 -15.91 16.60 20.17
CA TRP A 43 -17.33 16.27 20.44
C TRP A 43 -18.11 15.71 19.22
N ALA A 44 -17.52 15.75 18.01
CA ALA A 44 -18.03 15.12 16.79
C ALA A 44 -17.58 13.65 16.68
N PHE A 45 -18.27 12.75 17.39
CA PHE A 45 -18.04 11.30 17.47
C PHE A 45 -18.26 10.51 16.16
N TRP A 46 -18.59 11.17 15.05
CA TRP A 46 -18.92 10.55 13.75
C TRP A 46 -17.77 10.56 12.73
N ARG A 47 -16.70 11.35 12.89
CA ARG A 47 -15.54 11.32 11.98
C ARG A 47 -14.48 10.33 12.49
N ARG A 48 -14.69 9.05 12.17
CA ARG A 48 -13.91 7.91 12.69
C ARG A 48 -12.73 7.46 11.82
N SER A 49 -12.49 8.02 10.64
CA SER A 49 -11.36 7.64 9.79
C SER A 49 -10.05 8.14 10.39
N ARG A 50 -9.41 7.32 11.22
CA ARG A 50 -8.05 7.56 11.77
C ARG A 50 -7.03 6.92 10.85
N GLY A 51 -6.08 7.71 10.36
CA GLY A 51 -5.03 7.20 9.51
C GLY A 51 -5.40 7.03 8.06
N THR A 52 -6.37 7.79 7.58
CA THR A 52 -6.66 7.86 6.15
C THR A 52 -5.90 9.07 5.59
N PHE A 53 -5.29 8.89 4.41
CA PHE A 53 -4.74 9.99 3.64
C PHE A 53 -5.88 10.79 3.00
N LEU A 54 -5.96 12.09 3.31
CA LEU A 54 -6.91 13.01 2.70
C LEU A 54 -6.16 13.87 1.68
N LYS A 55 -6.45 13.65 0.40
CA LYS A 55 -5.95 14.46 -0.72
C LYS A 55 -6.51 15.88 -0.61
N GLU A 56 -5.61 16.86 -0.68
CA GLU A 56 -5.92 18.29 -0.76
C GLU A 56 -5.62 18.86 -2.16
N GLY A 57 -4.64 18.28 -2.88
CA GLY A 57 -4.31 18.65 -4.25
C GLY A 57 -3.31 17.69 -4.89
N ASN A 58 -2.71 18.09 -6.00
CA ASN A 58 -1.62 17.36 -6.66
C ASN A 58 -0.58 18.35 -7.18
N ILE A 59 0.69 18.15 -6.84
CA ILE A 59 1.76 19.12 -7.16
C ILE A 59 1.94 19.36 -8.66
N PHE A 60 1.58 18.40 -9.52
CA PHE A 60 1.65 18.54 -10.97
C PHE A 60 0.43 19.29 -11.53
N ASP A 61 -0.76 18.99 -11.02
CA ASP A 61 -2.01 19.65 -11.43
C ASP A 61 -2.07 21.11 -10.93
N ASP A 62 -1.52 21.37 -9.75
CA ASP A 62 -1.53 22.69 -9.09
C ASP A 62 -0.41 23.63 -9.61
N GLY A 63 0.41 23.18 -10.59
CA GLY A 63 1.52 23.96 -11.15
C GLY A 63 2.77 24.06 -10.28
N LYS A 64 2.73 23.57 -9.04
CA LYS A 64 3.85 23.62 -8.07
C LYS A 64 5.09 22.88 -8.58
N ALA A 65 4.91 21.72 -9.20
CA ALA A 65 6.01 20.95 -9.77
C ALA A 65 6.75 21.73 -10.86
N ALA A 66 6.02 22.48 -11.70
CA ALA A 66 6.62 23.28 -12.75
C ALA A 66 7.39 24.48 -12.19
N GLU A 67 6.84 25.17 -11.19
CA GLU A 67 7.49 26.28 -10.50
C GLU A 67 8.81 25.86 -9.83
N HIS A 68 8.85 24.64 -9.29
CA HIS A 68 9.99 24.09 -8.57
C HIS A 68 10.88 23.15 -9.41
N ALA A 69 10.68 23.11 -10.72
CA ALA A 69 11.42 22.25 -11.66
C ALA A 69 11.51 20.78 -11.23
N ILE A 70 10.39 20.23 -10.74
CA ILE A 70 10.25 18.83 -10.35
C ILE A 70 9.89 18.02 -11.58
N ASN A 71 10.66 16.96 -11.85
CA ASN A 71 10.45 16.11 -13.01
C ASN A 71 9.13 15.36 -12.93
N VAL A 72 8.55 15.08 -14.09
CA VAL A 72 7.39 14.19 -14.23
C VAL A 72 7.75 12.80 -13.68
N PRO A 73 6.83 12.13 -12.96
CA PRO A 73 7.10 10.82 -12.39
C PRO A 73 7.46 9.78 -13.46
N LYS A 74 8.35 8.85 -13.11
CA LYS A 74 8.73 7.71 -13.95
C LYS A 74 7.98 6.47 -13.51
N GLU A 75 7.51 5.67 -14.47
CA GLU A 75 6.93 4.36 -14.24
C GLU A 75 7.97 3.26 -14.44
N TYR A 76 8.00 2.30 -13.52
CA TYR A 76 8.88 1.15 -13.50
C TYR A 76 8.05 -0.13 -13.48
N GLY A 77 8.54 -1.17 -14.15
CA GLY A 77 7.88 -2.47 -14.21
C GLY A 77 6.70 -2.53 -15.17
N ALA A 78 6.52 -1.53 -16.05
CA ALA A 78 5.43 -1.51 -17.03
C ALA A 78 5.40 -2.77 -17.91
N ASP A 79 6.58 -3.29 -18.25
CA ASP A 79 6.79 -4.51 -19.05
C ASP A 79 6.73 -5.80 -18.19
N SER A 80 6.68 -5.68 -16.87
CA SER A 80 6.53 -6.81 -15.97
C SER A 80 5.08 -7.31 -16.04
N THR A 81 4.92 -8.49 -16.63
CA THR A 81 3.64 -9.19 -16.78
C THR A 81 3.58 -10.45 -15.91
N GLU A 82 4.62 -10.72 -15.12
CA GLU A 82 4.75 -11.97 -14.40
C GLU A 82 4.86 -11.76 -12.89
N GLY A 83 3.93 -12.38 -12.18
CA GLY A 83 4.03 -12.60 -10.74
C GLY A 83 3.05 -11.81 -9.88
N VAL A 84 2.93 -12.31 -8.65
CA VAL A 84 2.21 -11.66 -7.56
C VAL A 84 3.25 -11.12 -6.59
N THR A 85 3.21 -9.82 -6.34
CA THR A 85 3.96 -9.19 -5.25
C THR A 85 3.19 -9.37 -3.96
N TRP A 86 3.84 -9.96 -2.96
CA TRP A 86 3.28 -10.17 -1.62
C TRP A 86 3.91 -9.21 -0.62
N ILE A 87 3.09 -8.47 0.12
CA ILE A 87 3.50 -7.70 1.29
C ILE A 87 2.76 -8.28 2.50
N VAL A 88 3.53 -8.75 3.48
CA VAL A 88 3.01 -9.36 4.69
C VAL A 88 3.51 -8.62 5.92
N SER A 89 2.71 -8.59 6.98
CA SER A 89 3.13 -7.99 8.25
C SER A 89 4.22 -8.80 8.94
N GLU A 90 5.02 -8.16 9.79
CA GLU A 90 6.21 -8.75 10.43
C GLU A 90 5.92 -10.01 11.28
N ASN A 91 4.69 -10.16 11.77
CA ASN A 91 4.22 -11.33 12.52
C ASN A 91 3.64 -12.45 11.65
N VAL A 92 3.70 -12.31 10.33
CA VAL A 92 3.25 -13.30 9.35
C VAL A 92 4.45 -13.91 8.64
N THR A 93 4.51 -15.24 8.61
CA THR A 93 5.53 -15.99 7.89
C THR A 93 4.88 -16.86 6.82
N GLU A 94 5.55 -17.03 5.69
CA GLU A 94 5.12 -17.99 4.68
C GLU A 94 5.25 -19.43 5.22
N CYS A 95 4.34 -20.31 4.81
CA CYS A 95 4.39 -21.74 5.12
C CYS A 95 3.77 -22.56 3.99
N ASP A 96 3.93 -23.88 4.05
CA ASP A 96 3.36 -24.79 3.07
C ASP A 96 1.84 -24.60 2.92
N ILE A 97 1.36 -24.53 1.68
CA ILE A 97 -0.07 -24.35 1.38
C ILE A 97 -0.90 -25.49 1.97
N SER A 98 -0.40 -26.73 1.97
CA SER A 98 -1.08 -27.88 2.57
C SER A 98 -1.28 -27.68 4.08
N ALA A 99 -0.27 -27.16 4.77
CA ALA A 99 -0.33 -26.81 6.19
C ALA A 99 -1.26 -25.62 6.44
N ALA A 100 -1.25 -24.62 5.57
CA ALA A 100 -2.07 -23.42 5.70
C ALA A 100 -3.56 -23.63 5.37
N ALA A 101 -3.85 -24.51 4.41
CA ALA A 101 -5.21 -24.80 3.96
C ALA A 101 -5.91 -25.88 4.79
N GLY A 102 -5.19 -26.62 5.65
CA GLY A 102 -5.76 -27.68 6.49
C GLY A 102 -6.48 -28.78 5.70
N GLY A 103 -6.12 -28.98 4.44
CA GLY A 103 -6.79 -29.91 3.51
C GLY A 103 -8.17 -29.48 3.01
N GLN A 104 -8.62 -28.24 3.31
CA GLN A 104 -10.03 -27.83 3.22
C GLN A 104 -10.42 -27.04 1.95
N THR A 105 -9.55 -26.90 0.93
CA THR A 105 -9.92 -26.06 -0.23
C THR A 105 -9.43 -26.60 -1.58
N PRO A 106 -10.25 -27.41 -2.28
CA PRO A 106 -9.96 -27.84 -3.66
C PRO A 106 -9.71 -26.67 -4.63
N ALA A 107 -10.30 -25.51 -4.37
CA ALA A 107 -10.13 -24.30 -5.19
C ALA A 107 -8.68 -23.76 -5.18
N LEU A 108 -7.90 -24.02 -4.12
CA LEU A 108 -6.48 -23.61 -4.07
C LEU A 108 -5.61 -24.47 -5.00
N ALA A 109 -5.99 -25.73 -5.26
CA ALA A 109 -5.26 -26.59 -6.18
C ALA A 109 -5.36 -26.15 -7.65
N GLN A 110 -6.38 -25.33 -7.97
CA GLN A 110 -6.62 -24.77 -9.30
C GLN A 110 -6.08 -23.34 -9.45
N CYS A 111 -5.32 -22.84 -8.45
CA CYS A 111 -4.75 -21.51 -8.51
C CYS A 111 -3.48 -21.48 -9.36
N THR A 112 -3.34 -20.46 -10.20
CA THR A 112 -2.12 -20.21 -10.97
C THR A 112 -0.99 -19.70 -10.08
N VAL A 113 -1.33 -18.97 -9.03
CA VAL A 113 -0.43 -18.54 -7.95
C VAL A 113 -1.14 -18.73 -6.62
N SER A 114 -0.44 -19.28 -5.63
CA SER A 114 -0.94 -19.36 -4.25
C SER A 114 0.22 -19.34 -3.25
N ALA A 115 -0.08 -18.90 -2.03
CA ALA A 115 0.85 -18.85 -0.91
C ALA A 115 0.13 -19.19 0.39
N GLY A 116 0.82 -19.91 1.27
CA GLY A 116 0.37 -20.23 2.62
C GLY A 116 1.02 -19.29 3.64
N PHE A 117 0.27 -18.88 4.64
CA PHE A 117 0.73 -17.94 5.67
C PHE A 117 0.36 -18.43 7.06
N LYS A 118 1.26 -18.19 8.02
CA LYS A 118 1.05 -18.42 9.45
C LYS A 118 1.25 -17.13 10.24
N THR A 119 0.32 -16.83 11.14
CA THR A 119 0.41 -15.66 12.04
C THR A 119 0.93 -16.12 13.40
N SER A 120 2.01 -15.51 13.88
CA SER A 120 2.65 -15.87 15.16
C SER A 120 1.94 -15.29 16.38
N SER A 121 1.29 -14.14 16.23
CA SER A 121 0.55 -13.46 17.31
C SER A 121 -0.45 -12.46 16.74
N GLY A 122 -1.58 -12.25 17.44
CA GLY A 122 -2.57 -11.23 17.07
C GLY A 122 -3.15 -11.41 15.67
N ARG A 123 -3.45 -10.30 14.98
CA ARG A 123 -3.87 -10.32 13.57
C ARG A 123 -2.65 -10.16 12.66
N GLY A 124 -2.69 -10.83 11.53
CA GLY A 124 -1.74 -10.66 10.43
C GLY A 124 -2.38 -9.86 9.30
N ALA A 125 -1.57 -9.06 8.60
CA ALA A 125 -1.99 -8.34 7.40
C ALA A 125 -1.24 -8.88 6.18
N ILE A 126 -1.97 -9.10 5.09
CA ILE A 126 -1.43 -9.59 3.81
C ILE A 126 -2.02 -8.74 2.69
N LEU A 127 -1.17 -8.35 1.75
CA LEU A 127 -1.50 -7.68 0.50
C LEU A 127 -0.85 -8.44 -0.65
N ALA A 128 -1.66 -8.83 -1.62
CA ALA A 128 -1.23 -9.44 -2.88
C ALA A 128 -1.54 -8.49 -4.03
N MET A 129 -0.58 -8.29 -4.93
CA MET A 129 -0.69 -7.40 -6.09
C MET A 129 -0.21 -8.12 -7.33
N GLU A 130 -1.06 -8.28 -8.35
CA GLU A 130 -0.68 -8.92 -9.62
C GLU A 130 -0.50 -7.88 -10.72
N ASN A 131 0.58 -8.04 -11.49
CA ASN A 131 1.04 -7.08 -12.50
C ASN A 131 1.28 -5.69 -11.88
N ASP A 132 2.00 -5.66 -10.76
CA ASP A 132 2.37 -4.45 -10.03
C ASP A 132 3.33 -3.57 -10.84
N THR A 133 3.03 -2.28 -10.94
CA THR A 133 3.95 -1.24 -11.43
C THR A 133 4.18 -0.19 -10.38
N VAL A 134 5.34 0.42 -10.43
CA VAL A 134 5.72 1.48 -9.50
C VAL A 134 5.87 2.77 -10.28
N THR A 135 5.09 3.79 -9.94
CA THR A 135 5.35 5.16 -10.39
C THR A 135 6.03 5.92 -9.26
N SER A 136 7.10 6.67 -9.55
CA SER A 136 7.85 7.43 -8.53
C SER A 136 8.39 8.76 -9.06
N ILE A 137 8.55 9.73 -8.17
CA ILE A 137 9.33 10.95 -8.42
C ILE A 137 10.82 10.59 -8.39
N ASP A 138 11.55 11.07 -9.41
CA ASP A 138 12.97 10.79 -9.61
C ASP A 138 13.71 12.05 -10.16
N PRO A 139 14.71 12.60 -9.45
CA PRO A 139 15.25 12.13 -8.17
C PRO A 139 14.32 12.47 -6.99
N PRO A 140 14.28 11.64 -5.92
CA PRO A 140 13.41 11.87 -4.77
C PRO A 140 13.76 13.15 -3.98
N GLY A 141 15.01 13.64 -4.11
CA GLY A 141 15.46 14.90 -3.54
C GLY A 141 14.73 16.13 -4.05
N SER A 142 14.23 16.09 -5.30
CA SER A 142 13.57 17.23 -5.94
C SER A 142 12.36 17.77 -5.18
N LEU A 143 11.71 16.94 -4.36
CA LEU A 143 10.59 17.34 -3.49
C LEU A 143 10.99 18.34 -2.40
N ARG A 144 12.29 18.50 -2.09
CA ARG A 144 12.75 19.47 -1.08
C ARG A 144 12.50 20.91 -1.46
N ARG A 145 12.43 21.20 -2.75
CA ARG A 145 12.11 22.53 -3.27
C ARG A 145 10.71 22.99 -2.84
N LEU A 146 9.81 22.04 -2.54
CA LEU A 146 8.48 22.33 -2.00
C LEU A 146 8.48 22.67 -0.51
N LEU A 147 9.61 22.64 0.21
CA LEU A 147 9.64 23.05 1.62
C LEU A 147 9.33 24.55 1.79
N ASP A 148 9.63 25.37 0.77
CA ASP A 148 9.33 26.80 0.76
C ASP A 148 7.84 27.09 0.46
N GLU A 149 7.08 26.08 0.02
CA GLU A 149 5.64 26.19 -0.23
C GLU A 149 4.85 26.25 1.08
N LYS A 150 4.52 27.46 1.52
CA LYS A 150 3.72 27.69 2.74
C LYS A 150 2.42 26.89 2.77
N SER A 151 1.78 26.70 1.61
CA SER A 151 0.54 25.92 1.48
C SER A 151 0.72 24.42 1.83
N MET A 152 1.94 23.90 1.72
CA MET A 152 2.27 22.49 1.93
C MET A 152 2.88 22.21 3.30
N GLN A 153 3.03 23.24 4.15
CA GLN A 153 3.67 23.09 5.44
C GLN A 153 2.85 22.15 6.35
N GLY A 154 3.50 21.10 6.87
CA GLY A 154 2.85 20.07 7.68
C GLY A 154 1.95 19.10 6.90
N CYS A 155 2.06 19.11 5.57
CA CYS A 155 1.43 18.12 4.69
C CYS A 155 2.38 16.96 4.41
N VAL A 156 1.86 15.95 3.71
CA VAL A 156 2.62 14.84 3.13
C VAL A 156 2.40 14.83 1.63
N VAL A 157 3.38 14.31 0.88
CA VAL A 157 3.29 14.11 -0.57
C VAL A 157 3.46 12.64 -0.89
N VAL A 158 2.65 12.13 -1.80
CA VAL A 158 2.78 10.81 -2.39
C VAL A 158 3.97 10.82 -3.35
N SER A 159 5.11 10.28 -2.93
CA SER A 159 6.33 10.23 -3.74
C SER A 159 6.41 9.00 -4.65
N GLN A 160 5.72 7.92 -4.27
CA GLN A 160 5.71 6.65 -4.99
C GLN A 160 4.33 5.99 -4.86
N VAL A 161 3.85 5.35 -5.92
CA VAL A 161 2.59 4.60 -5.95
C VAL A 161 2.81 3.25 -6.61
N HIS A 162 2.30 2.21 -5.99
CA HIS A 162 2.11 0.90 -6.62
C HIS A 162 0.74 0.85 -7.29
N ARG A 163 0.71 0.39 -8.54
CA ARG A 163 -0.52 0.16 -9.30
C ARG A 163 -0.57 -1.29 -9.72
N CYS A 164 -1.71 -1.93 -9.57
CA CYS A 164 -1.84 -3.33 -9.98
C CYS A 164 -3.15 -3.58 -10.74
N SER A 165 -3.15 -4.67 -11.51
CA SER A 165 -4.33 -5.10 -12.26
C SER A 165 -5.32 -5.88 -11.41
N LYS A 166 -4.83 -6.55 -10.36
CA LYS A 166 -5.62 -7.37 -9.46
C LYS A 166 -5.00 -7.30 -8.08
N PHE A 167 -5.85 -7.29 -7.04
CA PHE A 167 -5.37 -7.28 -5.66
C PHE A 167 -6.20 -8.18 -4.76
N ALA A 168 -5.57 -8.63 -3.69
CA ALA A 168 -6.25 -9.17 -2.52
C ALA A 168 -5.63 -8.56 -1.26
N ARG A 169 -6.48 -8.04 -0.38
CA ARG A 169 -6.09 -7.66 0.98
C ARG A 169 -6.78 -8.56 2.00
N LEU A 170 -6.03 -8.97 3.00
CA LEU A 170 -6.52 -9.75 4.12
C LEU A 170 -5.98 -9.18 5.43
N LEU A 171 -6.86 -8.93 6.37
CA LEU A 171 -6.55 -8.81 7.79
C LEU A 171 -7.12 -10.04 8.49
N THR A 172 -6.28 -10.91 9.03
CA THR A 172 -6.72 -12.17 9.65
C THR A 172 -7.56 -11.91 10.91
N ALA A 173 -8.39 -12.88 11.30
CA ALA A 173 -9.01 -12.85 12.63
C ALA A 173 -7.96 -13.10 13.73
N LYS A 174 -8.22 -12.66 14.96
CA LYS A 174 -7.24 -12.74 16.07
C LYS A 174 -6.85 -14.17 16.46
N ASP A 175 -7.76 -15.10 16.19
CA ASP A 175 -7.68 -16.54 16.44
C ASP A 175 -7.27 -17.35 15.19
N SER A 176 -7.09 -16.68 14.05
CA SER A 176 -6.68 -17.33 12.81
C SER A 176 -5.17 -17.53 12.80
N HIS A 177 -4.72 -18.77 12.97
CA HIS A 177 -3.30 -19.12 13.01
C HIS A 177 -2.67 -19.32 11.63
N SER A 178 -3.45 -19.75 10.65
CA SER A 178 -2.98 -19.93 9.28
C SER A 178 -4.04 -19.55 8.25
N VAL A 179 -3.58 -19.14 7.07
CA VAL A 179 -4.43 -18.85 5.92
C VAL A 179 -3.65 -19.07 4.64
N ALA A 180 -4.28 -19.68 3.64
CA ALA A 180 -3.76 -19.72 2.29
C ALA A 180 -4.56 -18.75 1.41
N LEU A 181 -3.86 -18.07 0.50
CA LEU A 181 -4.42 -17.18 -0.51
C LEU A 181 -3.96 -17.65 -1.88
N GLY A 182 -4.85 -17.57 -2.88
CA GLY A 182 -4.50 -17.91 -4.24
C GLY A 182 -5.35 -17.18 -5.26
N LEU A 183 -4.85 -17.10 -6.48
CA LEU A 183 -5.57 -16.60 -7.64
C LEU A 183 -5.97 -17.79 -8.51
N SER A 184 -7.27 -18.09 -8.52
CA SER A 184 -7.86 -19.11 -9.38
C SER A 184 -8.22 -18.50 -10.73
N VAL A 185 -8.05 -19.27 -11.80
CA VAL A 185 -8.51 -18.94 -13.14
C VAL A 185 -9.42 -20.07 -13.57
N GLU A 186 -10.70 -19.79 -13.78
CA GLU A 186 -11.62 -20.81 -14.28
C GLU A 186 -11.27 -21.14 -15.75
N PRO A 187 -11.11 -22.43 -16.12
CA PRO A 187 -10.83 -22.79 -17.49
C PRO A 187 -12.03 -22.45 -18.38
N PRO A 188 -11.80 -22.07 -19.65
CA PRO A 188 -12.89 -21.70 -20.54
C PRO A 188 -13.77 -22.93 -20.80
N VAL A 189 -15.09 -22.75 -20.68
CA VAL A 189 -16.06 -23.81 -20.96
C VAL A 189 -16.04 -24.09 -22.46
N SER A 190 -15.73 -25.34 -22.84
CA SER A 190 -15.67 -25.76 -24.25
C SER A 190 -17.00 -25.47 -24.96
N GLY A 191 -16.94 -24.79 -26.10
CA GLY A 191 -18.11 -24.43 -26.93
C GLY A 191 -18.54 -22.96 -26.86
N VAL A 192 -17.95 -22.16 -25.97
CA VAL A 192 -18.18 -20.70 -25.93
C VAL A 192 -16.96 -20.00 -26.53
N VAL A 193 -17.13 -19.42 -27.72
CA VAL A 193 -16.06 -18.78 -28.53
C VAL A 193 -15.53 -17.47 -27.89
N ASP A 194 -16.12 -17.03 -26.78
CA ASP A 194 -15.81 -15.75 -26.13
C ASP A 194 -15.75 -15.86 -24.58
N ALA A 195 -15.34 -17.02 -24.06
CA ALA A 195 -15.21 -17.23 -22.62
C ALA A 195 -13.98 -16.46 -22.09
N LYS A 196 -14.23 -15.23 -21.64
CA LYS A 196 -13.27 -14.43 -20.86
C LYS A 196 -12.87 -15.25 -19.63
N LEU A 197 -11.57 -15.47 -19.44
CA LEU A 197 -11.04 -16.18 -18.27
C LEU A 197 -11.39 -15.39 -17.00
N ASP A 198 -12.37 -15.85 -16.24
CA ASP A 198 -12.74 -15.24 -14.97
C ASP A 198 -11.72 -15.65 -13.90
N ALA A 199 -10.81 -14.73 -13.60
CA ALA A 199 -9.87 -14.89 -12.50
C ALA A 199 -10.51 -14.43 -11.17
N LYS A 200 -10.20 -15.12 -10.08
CA LYS A 200 -10.73 -14.82 -8.74
C LYS A 200 -9.71 -15.12 -7.65
N TRP A 201 -9.57 -14.20 -6.71
CA TRP A 201 -8.84 -14.46 -5.48
C TRP A 201 -9.66 -15.35 -4.53
N VAL A 202 -9.06 -16.45 -4.11
CA VAL A 202 -9.61 -17.42 -3.17
C VAL A 202 -8.76 -17.49 -1.90
N ARG A 203 -9.38 -17.93 -0.81
CA ARG A 203 -8.73 -18.07 0.50
C ARG A 203 -9.21 -19.31 1.22
N SER A 204 -8.35 -19.92 2.06
CA SER A 204 -8.74 -21.10 2.86
C SER A 204 -9.61 -20.76 4.08
N SER A 205 -9.49 -19.55 4.63
CA SER A 205 -10.23 -19.12 5.82
C SER A 205 -11.39 -18.19 5.46
N SER A 206 -12.57 -18.42 6.05
CA SER A 206 -13.72 -17.52 5.94
C SER A 206 -13.68 -16.36 6.96
N THR A 207 -12.83 -16.42 7.98
CA THR A 207 -12.72 -15.40 9.01
C THR A 207 -11.78 -14.25 8.61
N GLY A 208 -11.83 -13.14 9.35
CA GLY A 208 -11.04 -11.94 9.05
C GLY A 208 -11.68 -11.03 7.99
N ASN A 209 -11.04 -9.90 7.72
CA ASN A 209 -11.49 -8.92 6.74
C ASN A 209 -10.76 -9.12 5.42
N PHE A 210 -11.48 -9.58 4.41
CA PHE A 210 -10.95 -9.85 3.08
C PHE A 210 -11.65 -8.98 2.05
N LYS A 211 -10.86 -8.32 1.19
CA LYS A 211 -11.35 -7.62 0.01
C LYS A 211 -10.43 -7.95 -1.14
N SER A 212 -10.99 -8.28 -2.29
CA SER A 212 -10.23 -8.54 -3.50
C SER A 212 -10.96 -8.03 -4.72
N LYS A 213 -10.20 -7.70 -5.75
CA LYS A 213 -10.72 -7.33 -7.06
C LYS A 213 -9.80 -7.83 -8.15
N VAL A 214 -10.42 -8.13 -9.28
CA VAL A 214 -9.76 -8.49 -10.52
C VAL A 214 -10.17 -7.45 -11.56
N GLY A 215 -9.19 -6.73 -12.10
CA GLY A 215 -9.41 -5.69 -13.10
C GLY A 215 -9.90 -6.30 -14.42
N LYS A 216 -10.69 -5.53 -15.15
CA LYS A 216 -11.08 -5.89 -16.51
C LYS A 216 -9.93 -5.54 -17.45
N ASP A 217 -9.67 -6.40 -18.43
CA ASP A 217 -8.77 -6.12 -19.56
C ASP A 217 -7.30 -5.84 -19.15
N GLY A 218 -6.85 -6.37 -18.01
CA GLY A 218 -5.47 -6.23 -17.53
C GLY A 218 -5.07 -4.81 -17.09
N LYS A 219 -6.00 -3.86 -17.06
CA LYS A 219 -5.72 -2.47 -16.66
C LYS A 219 -5.29 -2.37 -15.21
N ARG A 220 -4.28 -1.55 -14.95
CA ARG A 220 -3.69 -1.30 -13.62
C ARG A 220 -4.41 -0.15 -12.91
N ASP A 221 -5.67 -0.38 -12.57
CA ASP A 221 -6.60 0.64 -12.06
C ASP A 221 -6.75 0.62 -10.52
N TYR A 222 -5.95 -0.21 -9.82
CA TYR A 222 -5.96 -0.28 -8.36
C TYR A 222 -4.68 0.30 -7.76
N TYR A 223 -4.82 0.92 -6.59
CA TYR A 223 -3.78 1.70 -5.89
C TYR A 223 -3.55 1.15 -4.47
N PRO A 224 -3.03 -0.07 -4.35
CA PRO A 224 -2.98 -0.80 -3.07
C PRO A 224 -1.92 -0.29 -2.08
N LEU A 225 -0.85 0.35 -2.55
CA LEU A 225 0.30 0.71 -1.72
C LEU A 225 0.96 1.99 -2.24
N PHE A 226 1.30 2.92 -1.35
CA PHE A 226 1.95 4.17 -1.74
C PHE A 226 2.92 4.67 -0.67
N LYS A 227 3.94 5.43 -1.07
CA LYS A 227 4.94 6.02 -0.19
C LYS A 227 4.61 7.49 0.02
N LEU A 228 4.60 7.91 1.28
CA LEU A 228 4.41 9.29 1.69
C LEU A 228 5.73 9.86 2.19
N VAL A 229 6.05 11.09 1.81
CA VAL A 229 7.15 11.88 2.39
C VAL A 229 6.60 13.08 3.14
N SER A 230 7.30 13.47 4.21
CA SER A 230 6.88 14.57 5.09
C SER A 230 7.40 15.92 4.58
N MET A 231 6.51 16.90 4.45
CA MET A 231 6.85 18.31 4.19
C MET A 231 7.15 19.03 5.51
N THR A 232 8.16 18.52 6.21
CA THR A 232 8.65 19.07 7.47
C THR A 232 10.15 19.22 7.36
N ASP A 233 10.63 20.42 7.65
CA ASP A 233 12.06 20.72 7.75
C ASP A 233 12.61 20.10 9.04
N GLN A 234 12.98 18.83 8.97
CA GLN A 234 13.88 18.25 9.96
C GLN A 234 15.27 18.46 9.41
N SER A 235 16.06 19.29 10.09
CA SER A 235 17.44 19.62 9.74
C SER A 235 18.26 18.34 9.55
N THR A 236 18.34 17.85 8.32
CA THR A 236 19.33 16.83 7.98
C THR A 236 20.67 17.56 7.95
N SER A 237 21.35 17.58 9.10
CA SER A 237 22.77 17.90 9.22
C SER A 237 23.55 16.96 8.31
N SER A 238 23.64 17.31 7.03
CA SER A 238 24.50 16.65 6.07
C SER A 238 25.81 17.40 6.16
N GLY A 239 26.73 16.82 6.93
CA GLY A 239 28.07 17.36 7.13
C GLY A 239 28.72 17.71 5.79
N MET A 240 29.32 18.90 5.75
CA MET A 240 30.07 19.43 4.62
C MET A 240 31.09 18.41 4.10
N ARG A 241 30.91 17.93 2.87
CA ARG A 241 32.03 17.49 2.03
C ARG A 241 31.69 17.72 0.56
N GLY A 242 32.49 18.56 -0.08
CA GLY A 242 32.31 19.01 -1.44
C GLY A 242 32.20 17.87 -2.45
N GLY A 243 31.13 17.94 -3.22
CA GLY A 243 30.79 17.20 -4.43
C GLY A 243 29.47 17.81 -4.89
N GLU A 244 29.17 17.82 -6.19
CA GLU A 244 27.82 18.15 -6.66
C GLU A 244 26.84 17.12 -6.08
N LEU A 245 26.34 17.39 -4.89
CA LEU A 245 25.58 16.43 -4.09
C LEU A 245 24.11 16.62 -4.45
N GLU A 246 23.60 15.64 -5.18
CA GLU A 246 22.17 15.37 -5.33
C GLU A 246 21.45 15.66 -4.01
N GLU A 247 20.43 16.52 -4.06
CA GLU A 247 19.67 16.90 -2.87
C GLU A 247 19.19 15.63 -2.16
N PRO A 248 19.48 15.42 -0.86
CA PRO A 248 19.04 14.20 -0.21
C PRO A 248 17.50 14.08 -0.22
N PRO A 249 16.91 12.88 -0.12
CA PRO A 249 15.46 12.73 -0.10
C PRO A 249 14.84 13.31 1.17
N LEU A 250 13.58 13.76 1.10
CA LEU A 250 12.78 14.06 2.28
C LEU A 250 12.51 12.79 3.11
N PRO A 251 12.35 12.92 4.45
CA PRO A 251 12.06 11.78 5.28
C PRO A 251 10.68 11.19 4.97
N ASP A 252 10.58 9.86 5.10
CA ASP A 252 9.32 9.14 4.97
C ASP A 252 8.33 9.61 6.05
N ALA A 253 7.08 9.82 5.66
CA ALA A 253 6.04 10.22 6.59
C ALA A 253 5.67 9.03 7.50
N VAL A 254 5.81 9.24 8.81
CA VAL A 254 5.44 8.23 9.81
C VAL A 254 3.98 8.42 10.21
N PRO A 255 3.16 7.35 10.30
CA PRO A 255 1.80 7.45 10.78
C PRO A 255 1.70 8.14 12.15
N PRO A 256 0.72 9.03 12.37
CA PRO A 256 0.67 9.90 13.55
C PRO A 256 0.53 9.16 14.88
N TRP A 257 0.10 7.89 14.87
CA TRP A 257 0.04 7.07 16.09
C TRP A 257 1.38 6.43 16.47
N GLN A 258 2.28 6.17 15.53
CA GLN A 258 3.60 5.62 15.85
C GLN A 258 4.50 6.66 16.54
N LEU A 259 4.27 7.95 16.26
CA LEU A 259 4.95 9.05 16.97
C LEU A 259 4.59 9.09 18.46
N LYS A 260 3.34 8.77 18.80
CA LYS A 260 2.85 8.74 20.20
C LYS A 260 3.36 7.53 20.98
N GLU A 261 3.56 6.41 20.32
CA GLU A 261 4.11 5.20 20.95
C GLU A 261 5.57 5.42 21.37
N LYS A 262 6.35 6.16 20.58
CA LYS A 262 7.73 6.53 20.94
C LYS A 262 7.81 7.52 22.10
N SER A 263 6.86 8.46 22.23
CA SER A 263 6.87 9.43 23.33
C SER A 263 6.42 8.85 24.68
N ASN A 264 5.71 7.72 24.69
CA ASN A 264 5.23 7.05 25.91
C ASN A 264 6.21 5.99 26.45
N GLN A 265 7.36 5.82 25.80
CA GLN A 265 8.44 4.90 26.22
C GLN A 265 9.64 5.62 26.84
N VAL A 266 9.50 6.93 27.14
CA VAL A 266 10.51 7.76 27.80
C VAL A 266 10.05 8.09 29.21
#